data_AF-A0A538JHW7-F1
#
_entry.id   AF-A0A538JHW7-F1
#
_cell.length_a   1.000
_cell.length_b   1.000
_cell.length_c   1.000
_cell.angle_alpha   90.00
_cell.angle_beta   90.00
_cell.angle_gamma   90.00
#
_symmetry.space_group_name_H-M   'P 1'
#
loop_
_entity.id
_entity.type
_entity.pdbx_description
1 polymer ?
#
loop_
_entity_poly.entity_id
_entity_poly.type
_entity_poly.pdbx_seq_one_letter_code
_entity_poly.pdbx_strand_id
1 'polypeptide(L)'
;MGPGTTFAWQHDARRHADGTITLFDNGAAPAVEKFSRVLVLRANATTKKVTLVRSYHHPKRLLAPFEGNAQLLPNGNILVGWGAQPYVSEFARSGALLFDVYFGQGKPPGKDADSYRAYRFQWHGHPRDRPVVVVAGNTAYSSWNGATDVVRWRVLAGAAAGQLEPVQTVAKNGFETPIRLTKSAAFYAVKALGRDGKVLGTSEAVTPGP
;
A
#
# COMPACT_ATOMS: atom_id res chain seq x y z
N MET A 1 23.55 11.84 -25.58
CA MET A 1 23.21 11.53 -24.18
C MET A 1 24.02 12.42 -23.26
N GLY A 2 23.45 12.91 -22.15
CA GLY A 2 24.19 13.65 -21.12
C GLY A 2 24.80 12.73 -20.06
N PRO A 3 25.68 13.25 -19.18
CA PRO A 3 26.24 12.46 -18.08
C PRO A 3 25.15 11.79 -17.22
N GLY A 4 25.34 10.51 -16.91
CA GLY A 4 24.41 9.73 -16.07
C GLY A 4 23.06 9.41 -16.72
N THR A 5 22.91 9.60 -18.04
CA THR A 5 21.65 9.33 -18.75
C THR A 5 21.66 8.05 -19.57
N THR A 6 22.80 7.39 -19.70
CA THR A 6 22.91 6.10 -20.38
C THR A 6 22.21 5.02 -19.57
N PHE A 7 21.59 4.07 -20.26
CA PHE A 7 20.90 2.92 -19.69
C PHE A 7 21.03 1.75 -20.64
N ALA A 8 20.78 0.54 -20.15
CA ALA A 8 20.70 -0.66 -20.96
C ALA A 8 19.59 -1.58 -20.47
N TRP A 9 18.95 -2.30 -21.41
CA TRP A 9 17.92 -3.29 -21.12
C TRP A 9 16.73 -2.73 -20.33
N GLN A 10 16.37 -1.48 -20.62
CA GLN A 10 15.42 -0.70 -19.83
C GLN A 10 14.00 -1.26 -19.83
N HIS A 11 13.27 -0.97 -18.75
CA HIS A 11 11.84 -1.23 -18.62
C HIS A 11 11.07 0.04 -18.20
N ASP A 12 9.77 0.02 -18.50
CA ASP A 12 8.76 0.97 -18.02
C ASP A 12 9.11 2.46 -18.24
N ALA A 13 9.49 2.84 -19.46
CA ALA A 13 9.61 4.25 -19.83
C ALA A 13 8.24 4.95 -19.75
N ARG A 14 8.09 5.92 -18.85
CA ARG A 14 6.84 6.68 -18.64
C ARG A 14 7.10 8.17 -18.71
N ARG A 15 6.36 8.87 -19.56
CA ARG A 15 6.37 10.34 -19.62
C ARG A 15 5.33 10.91 -18.66
N HIS A 16 5.73 11.92 -17.89
CA HIS A 16 4.90 12.60 -16.89
C HIS A 16 4.42 13.97 -17.39
N ALA A 17 3.43 14.53 -16.70
CA ALA A 17 2.82 15.81 -17.06
C ALA A 17 3.82 16.98 -17.03
N ASP A 18 4.85 16.93 -16.17
CA ASP A 18 5.92 17.91 -16.11
C ASP A 18 7.00 17.75 -17.21
N GLY A 19 6.76 16.83 -18.15
CA GLY A 19 7.63 16.52 -19.28
C GLY A 19 8.83 15.64 -18.93
N THR A 20 9.01 15.24 -17.67
CA THR A 20 10.04 14.26 -17.30
C THR A 20 9.65 12.85 -17.76
N ILE A 21 10.65 11.98 -17.86
CA ILE A 21 10.50 10.57 -18.21
C ILE A 21 11.12 9.74 -17.08
N THR A 22 10.35 8.84 -16.46
CA THR A 22 10.92 7.79 -15.60
C THR A 22 11.23 6.55 -16.42
N LEU A 23 12.27 5.82 -16.03
CA LEU A 23 12.70 4.58 -16.69
C LEU A 23 13.46 3.73 -15.68
N PHE A 24 13.21 2.42 -15.68
CA PHE A 24 13.98 1.46 -14.92
C PHE A 24 15.14 0.96 -15.80
N ASP A 25 16.37 1.25 -15.40
CA ASP A 25 17.61 0.85 -16.05
C ASP A 25 18.11 -0.44 -15.40
N ASN A 26 17.82 -1.57 -16.06
CA ASN A 26 18.24 -2.90 -15.60
C ASN A 26 19.76 -3.05 -15.65
N GLY A 27 20.34 -2.77 -16.82
CA GLY A 27 21.79 -2.77 -17.04
C GLY A 27 22.49 -4.11 -16.82
N ALA A 28 21.79 -5.25 -16.94
CA ALA A 28 22.21 -6.50 -16.30
C ALA A 28 22.34 -7.76 -17.19
N ALA A 29 21.87 -7.78 -18.44
CA ALA A 29 21.88 -8.99 -19.28
C ALA A 29 22.31 -8.77 -20.75
N PRO A 30 23.63 -8.76 -21.07
CA PRO A 30 24.76 -8.83 -20.15
C PRO A 30 24.91 -7.55 -19.31
N ALA A 31 25.64 -7.65 -18.21
CA ALA A 31 25.82 -6.54 -17.28
C ALA A 31 26.65 -5.41 -17.88
N VAL A 32 26.06 -4.22 -17.91
CA VAL A 32 26.67 -2.94 -18.30
C VAL A 32 26.76 -2.00 -17.08
N GLU A 33 25.79 -2.11 -16.16
CA GLU A 33 25.72 -1.35 -14.92
C GLU A 33 26.12 -2.23 -13.72
N LYS A 34 26.61 -1.59 -12.64
CA LYS A 34 26.94 -2.28 -11.38
C LYS A 34 25.72 -2.64 -10.55
N PHE A 35 24.62 -1.92 -10.76
CA PHE A 35 23.32 -2.11 -10.12
C PHE A 35 22.24 -1.47 -10.99
N SER A 36 21.03 -2.01 -10.91
CA SER A 36 19.87 -1.43 -11.55
C SER A 36 19.44 -0.15 -10.83
N ARG A 37 18.87 0.78 -11.58
CA ARG A 37 18.49 2.09 -11.06
C ARG A 37 17.26 2.62 -11.77
N VAL A 38 16.50 3.47 -11.10
CA VAL A 38 15.51 4.30 -11.77
C VAL A 38 16.17 5.60 -12.21
N LEU A 39 15.93 6.00 -13.45
CA LEU A 39 16.32 7.29 -13.99
C LEU A 39 15.09 8.17 -14.14
N VAL A 40 15.19 9.42 -13.70
CA VAL A 40 14.27 10.52 -14.03
C VAL A 40 15.00 11.42 -15.01
N LEU A 41 14.53 11.47 -16.24
CA LEU A 41 15.19 12.14 -17.35
C LEU A 41 14.35 13.31 -17.85
N ARG A 42 15.01 14.30 -18.44
CA ARG A 42 14.37 15.34 -19.26
C ARG A 42 15.00 15.32 -20.63
N ALA A 43 14.16 15.24 -21.66
CA ALA A 43 14.59 15.26 -23.06
C ALA A 43 14.13 16.58 -23.71
N ASN A 44 15.07 17.32 -24.28
CA ASN A 44 14.79 18.48 -25.11
C ASN A 44 14.76 18.03 -26.57
N ALA A 45 13.57 18.05 -27.19
CA ALA A 45 13.37 17.59 -28.55
C ALA A 45 14.00 18.51 -29.61
N THR A 46 14.22 19.80 -29.29
CA THR A 46 14.85 20.79 -30.17
C THR A 46 16.36 20.62 -30.17
N THR A 47 16.99 20.63 -28.99
CA THR A 47 18.45 20.53 -28.87
C THR A 47 18.96 19.09 -28.93
N LYS A 48 18.06 18.09 -28.96
CA LYS A 48 18.36 16.66 -28.87
C LYS A 48 19.24 16.30 -27.65
N LYS A 49 19.07 17.04 -26.54
CA LYS A 49 19.82 16.82 -25.29
C LYS A 49 18.94 16.10 -24.27
N VAL A 50 19.52 15.12 -23.60
CA VAL A 50 18.91 14.42 -22.46
C VAL A 50 19.71 14.77 -21.22
N THR A 51 19.04 15.18 -20.15
CA THR A 51 19.63 15.49 -18.85
C THR A 51 19.06 14.60 -17.76
N LEU A 52 19.92 14.14 -16.87
CA LEU A 52 19.50 13.44 -15.66
C LEU A 52 18.91 14.46 -14.67
N VAL A 53 17.67 14.26 -14.28
CA VAL A 53 17.01 15.03 -13.22
C VAL A 53 17.28 14.38 -11.87
N ARG A 54 17.22 13.05 -11.81
CA ARG A 54 17.43 12.26 -10.59
C ARG A 54 17.67 10.80 -10.91
N SER A 55 18.34 10.09 -10.02
CA SER A 55 18.41 8.63 -10.04
C SER A 55 18.10 8.04 -8.67
N TYR A 56 17.55 6.83 -8.65
CA TYR A 56 17.29 6.05 -7.45
C TYR A 56 17.89 4.67 -7.60
N HIS A 57 18.50 4.14 -6.54
CA HIS A 57 19.02 2.78 -6.51
C HIS A 57 18.73 2.17 -5.15
N HIS A 58 18.57 0.85 -5.11
CA HIS A 58 18.40 0.15 -3.85
C HIS A 58 19.70 0.22 -3.02
N PRO A 59 19.66 0.43 -1.70
CA PRO A 59 20.88 0.48 -0.87
C PRO A 59 21.76 -0.77 -0.96
N LYS A 60 21.14 -1.93 -1.18
CA LYS A 60 21.83 -3.22 -1.42
C LYS A 60 22.44 -3.35 -2.81
N ARG A 61 22.34 -2.33 -3.67
CA ARG A 61 22.86 -2.30 -5.06
C ARG A 61 22.38 -3.51 -5.87
N LEU A 62 21.06 -3.71 -5.89
CA LEU A 62 20.42 -4.80 -6.61
C LEU A 62 20.70 -4.69 -8.11
N LEU A 63 20.90 -5.84 -8.77
CA LEU A 63 21.08 -5.93 -10.21
C LEU A 63 20.04 -6.89 -10.78
N ALA A 64 19.01 -6.33 -11.43
CA ALA A 64 17.87 -7.06 -11.97
C ALA A 64 18.05 -7.30 -13.48
N PRO A 65 18.27 -8.55 -13.93
CA PRO A 65 18.47 -8.88 -15.35
C PRO A 65 17.28 -8.57 -16.26
N PHE A 66 16.07 -8.55 -15.73
CA PHE A 66 14.83 -8.33 -16.48
C PHE A 66 13.77 -7.71 -15.56
N GLU A 67 12.69 -7.23 -16.18
CA GLU A 67 11.51 -6.67 -15.52
C GLU A 67 11.78 -5.42 -14.67
N GLY A 68 10.79 -5.02 -13.88
CA GLY A 68 10.88 -3.86 -13.00
C GLY A 68 10.21 -2.62 -13.57
N ASN A 69 9.92 -1.70 -12.68
CA ASN A 69 9.24 -0.45 -13.02
C ASN A 69 9.47 0.63 -11.97
N ALA A 70 9.06 1.84 -12.34
CA ALA A 70 9.03 2.96 -11.42
C ALA A 70 7.72 3.73 -11.54
N GLN A 71 6.99 3.85 -10.44
CA GLN A 71 5.76 4.60 -10.36
C GLN A 71 5.98 5.89 -9.56
N LEU A 72 5.92 7.04 -10.23
CA LEU A 72 5.85 8.33 -9.56
C LEU A 72 4.51 8.46 -8.83
N LEU A 73 4.54 8.78 -7.54
CA LEU A 73 3.37 8.90 -6.69
C LEU A 73 2.91 10.36 -6.58
N PRO A 74 1.61 10.64 -6.27
CA PRO A 74 1.09 12.01 -6.19
C PRO A 74 1.79 12.92 -5.16
N ASN A 75 2.38 12.34 -4.12
CA ASN A 75 3.15 13.07 -3.10
C ASN A 75 4.61 13.37 -3.54
N GLY A 76 5.01 12.99 -4.75
CA GLY A 76 6.35 13.18 -5.29
C GLY A 76 7.36 12.09 -4.91
N ASN A 77 6.94 11.07 -4.16
CA ASN A 77 7.73 9.86 -3.93
C ASN A 77 7.74 8.98 -5.18
N ILE A 78 8.59 7.95 -5.17
CA ILE A 78 8.62 6.95 -6.23
C ILE A 78 8.56 5.54 -5.63
N LEU A 79 7.64 4.73 -6.12
CA LEU A 79 7.62 3.29 -5.84
C LEU A 79 8.40 2.57 -6.93
N VAL A 80 9.23 1.61 -6.55
CA VAL A 80 10.07 0.85 -7.45
C VAL A 80 9.80 -0.64 -7.24
N GLY A 81 9.40 -1.32 -8.31
CA GLY A 81 9.45 -2.78 -8.38
C GLY A 81 10.80 -3.19 -8.96
N TRP A 82 11.56 -4.04 -8.26
CA TRP A 82 12.93 -4.40 -8.64
C TRP A 82 13.00 -5.62 -9.58
N GLY A 83 11.90 -5.92 -10.29
CA GLY A 83 11.85 -6.96 -11.32
C GLY A 83 12.19 -8.34 -10.78
N ALA A 84 13.20 -8.94 -11.39
CA ALA A 84 13.77 -10.24 -11.00
C ALA A 84 14.41 -10.29 -9.60
N GLN A 85 14.51 -9.15 -8.92
CA GLN A 85 14.93 -9.06 -7.53
C GLN A 85 13.67 -8.89 -6.66
N PRO A 86 13.44 -9.75 -5.66
CA PRO A 86 12.17 -9.79 -4.91
C PRO A 86 12.06 -8.67 -3.87
N TYR A 87 12.11 -7.44 -4.36
CA TYR A 87 11.98 -6.21 -3.60
C TYR A 87 10.92 -5.31 -4.22
N VAL A 88 10.18 -4.63 -3.35
CA VAL A 88 9.41 -3.43 -3.68
C VAL A 88 9.78 -2.34 -2.69
N SER A 89 10.17 -1.17 -3.18
CA SER A 89 10.63 -0.08 -2.32
C SER A 89 9.93 1.24 -2.65
N GLU A 90 9.69 2.08 -1.64
CA GLU A 90 9.27 3.47 -1.84
C GLU A 90 10.42 4.41 -1.43
N PHE A 91 10.74 5.37 -2.29
CA PHE A 91 11.74 6.39 -2.00
C PHE A 91 11.09 7.77 -1.94
N ALA A 92 11.53 8.57 -0.96
CA ALA A 92 11.29 9.99 -0.93
C ALA A 92 11.92 10.65 -2.17
N ARG A 93 11.42 11.82 -2.56
CA ARG A 93 12.05 12.63 -3.63
C ARG A 93 13.54 12.89 -3.39
N SER A 94 14.00 12.98 -2.14
CA SER A 94 15.42 13.14 -1.78
C SER A 94 16.29 11.92 -2.10
N GLY A 95 15.68 10.76 -2.34
CA GLY A 95 16.38 9.48 -2.48
C GLY A 95 16.40 8.63 -1.20
N ALA A 96 15.83 9.13 -0.09
CA ALA A 96 15.72 8.35 1.15
C ALA A 96 14.75 7.17 0.97
N LEU A 97 15.16 5.98 1.39
CA LEU A 97 14.31 4.78 1.42
C LEU A 97 13.28 4.91 2.55
N LEU A 98 11.98 4.88 2.20
CA LEU A 98 10.87 5.06 3.14
C LEU A 98 10.16 3.74 3.46
N PHE A 99 10.15 2.82 2.51
CA PHE A 99 9.50 1.52 2.61
C PHE A 99 10.31 0.52 1.80
N ASP A 100 10.46 -0.69 2.33
CA ASP A 100 11.17 -1.77 1.65
C ASP A 100 10.55 -3.11 2.06
N VAL A 101 10.03 -3.85 1.07
CA VAL A 101 9.51 -5.20 1.28
C VAL A 101 10.35 -6.17 0.49
N TYR A 102 10.85 -7.18 1.19
CA TYR A 102 11.48 -8.36 0.62
C TYR A 102 10.49 -9.52 0.64
N PHE A 103 10.32 -10.21 -0.49
CA PHE A 103 9.37 -11.32 -0.62
C PHE A 103 9.99 -12.57 -1.27
N GLY A 104 11.32 -12.69 -1.21
CA GLY A 104 12.07 -13.82 -1.77
C GLY A 104 12.48 -14.86 -0.73
N GLN A 105 13.19 -15.88 -1.20
CA GLN A 105 13.79 -16.97 -0.41
C GLN A 105 15.32 -16.94 -0.40
N GLY A 106 15.94 -15.89 -0.91
CA GLY A 106 17.39 -15.69 -0.97
C GLY A 106 18.03 -16.40 -2.16
N LYS A 107 17.25 -16.74 -3.19
CA LYS A 107 17.72 -17.43 -4.39
C LYS A 107 18.14 -16.42 -5.46
N PRO A 108 18.97 -16.83 -6.44
CA PRO A 108 19.33 -15.95 -7.54
C PRO A 108 18.12 -15.56 -8.41
N PRO A 109 18.16 -14.41 -9.12
CA PRO A 109 17.15 -14.01 -10.09
C PRO A 109 16.81 -15.14 -11.09
N GLY A 110 15.52 -15.29 -11.41
CA GLY A 110 15.00 -16.39 -12.24
C GLY A 110 14.90 -17.75 -11.53
N LYS A 111 15.32 -17.83 -10.26
CA LYS A 111 15.13 -18.99 -9.37
C LYS A 111 14.49 -18.62 -8.04
N ASP A 112 14.19 -17.34 -7.82
CA ASP A 112 13.47 -16.81 -6.66
C ASP A 112 12.11 -16.25 -7.11
N ALA A 113 11.33 -15.74 -6.16
CA ALA A 113 10.22 -14.86 -6.48
C ALA A 113 10.71 -13.64 -7.27
N ASP A 114 9.90 -13.20 -8.23
CA ASP A 114 10.06 -11.96 -8.96
C ASP A 114 8.73 -11.22 -9.03
N SER A 115 8.79 -9.97 -9.48
CA SER A 115 7.61 -9.18 -9.78
C SER A 115 7.83 -8.43 -11.08
N TYR A 116 7.05 -8.79 -12.10
CA TYR A 116 7.09 -8.12 -13.40
C TYR A 116 7.02 -6.59 -13.24
N ARG A 117 6.05 -6.12 -12.44
CA ARG A 117 5.88 -4.73 -12.01
C ARG A 117 5.16 -4.65 -10.65
N ALA A 118 5.47 -3.61 -9.88
CA ALA A 118 4.79 -3.25 -8.64
C ALA A 118 4.14 -1.87 -8.72
N TYR A 119 2.96 -1.72 -8.12
CA TYR A 119 2.24 -0.45 -8.06
C TYR A 119 1.60 -0.22 -6.69
N ARG A 120 1.42 1.06 -6.35
CA ARG A 120 0.72 1.54 -5.18
C ARG A 120 -0.39 2.49 -5.60
N PHE A 121 -1.60 2.19 -5.15
CA PHE A 121 -2.78 3.01 -5.37
C PHE A 121 -3.51 3.20 -4.05
N GLN A 122 -4.24 4.31 -3.92
CA GLN A 122 -5.29 4.38 -2.91
C GLN A 122 -6.36 3.36 -3.29
N TRP A 123 -6.76 2.55 -2.33
CA TRP A 123 -7.80 1.55 -2.51
C TRP A 123 -8.91 1.80 -1.51
N HIS A 124 -10.14 1.81 -2.04
CA HIS A 124 -11.37 1.88 -1.27
C HIS A 124 -12.11 0.56 -1.39
N GLY A 125 -12.17 -0.19 -0.29
CA GLY A 125 -12.88 -1.45 -0.19
C GLY A 125 -14.25 -1.26 0.44
N HIS A 126 -15.27 -1.73 -0.29
CA HIS A 126 -16.68 -1.71 0.10
C HIS A 126 -17.24 -3.14 0.05
N PRO A 127 -17.00 -3.96 1.08
CA PRO A 127 -17.50 -5.32 1.12
C PRO A 127 -19.03 -5.37 1.08
N ARG A 128 -19.58 -6.47 0.57
CA ARG A 128 -21.04 -6.72 0.51
C ARG A 128 -21.59 -7.37 1.78
N ASP A 129 -20.71 -8.02 2.54
CA ASP A 129 -21.07 -8.60 3.84
C ASP A 129 -21.22 -7.50 4.90
N ARG A 130 -21.59 -7.92 6.12
CA ARG A 130 -21.73 -7.02 7.27
C ARG A 130 -20.42 -6.96 8.06
N PRO A 131 -20.16 -5.86 8.79
CA PRO A 131 -19.15 -5.90 9.84
C PRO A 131 -19.51 -6.98 10.87
N VAL A 132 -18.49 -7.57 11.47
CA VAL A 132 -18.63 -8.62 12.49
C VAL A 132 -18.31 -8.04 13.86
N VAL A 133 -19.09 -8.44 14.86
CA VAL A 133 -18.76 -8.21 16.27
C VAL A 133 -18.87 -9.51 17.04
N VAL A 134 -17.88 -9.76 17.90
CA VAL A 134 -17.88 -10.85 18.88
C VAL A 134 -17.69 -10.24 20.25
N VAL A 135 -18.51 -10.62 21.23
CA VAL A 135 -18.38 -10.15 22.61
C VAL A 135 -17.85 -11.29 23.46
N ALA A 136 -16.70 -11.08 24.11
CA ALA A 136 -16.11 -12.03 25.05
C ALA A 136 -15.82 -11.32 26.38
N GLY A 137 -16.41 -11.83 27.46
CA GLY A 137 -16.42 -11.15 28.76
C GLY A 137 -16.97 -9.73 28.66
N ASN A 138 -16.09 -8.74 28.78
CA ASN A 138 -16.45 -7.32 28.84
C ASN A 138 -15.90 -6.49 27.67
N THR A 139 -15.49 -7.17 26.59
CA THR A 139 -14.87 -6.59 25.41
C THR A 139 -15.58 -7.05 24.15
N ALA A 140 -15.92 -6.11 23.28
CA ALA A 140 -16.42 -6.37 21.93
C ALA A 140 -15.27 -6.24 20.92
N TYR A 141 -15.02 -7.30 20.16
CA TYR A 141 -14.05 -7.33 19.07
C TYR A 141 -14.79 -7.06 17.77
N SER A 142 -14.45 -5.95 17.11
CA SER A 142 -15.12 -5.51 15.90
C SER A 142 -14.17 -5.51 14.71
N SER A 143 -14.58 -6.12 13.61
CA SER A 143 -13.80 -6.17 12.37
C SER A 143 -14.72 -6.18 11.15
N TRP A 144 -14.19 -5.76 10.00
CA TRP A 144 -14.90 -5.88 8.72
C TRP A 144 -13.88 -6.08 7.61
N ASN A 145 -13.77 -7.32 7.15
CA ASN A 145 -12.74 -7.70 6.21
C ASN A 145 -12.94 -7.00 4.86
N GLY A 146 -11.88 -6.38 4.36
CA GLY A 146 -11.91 -5.61 3.11
C GLY A 146 -12.55 -4.23 3.20
N ALA A 147 -13.13 -3.81 4.34
CA ALA A 147 -13.66 -2.45 4.49
C ALA A 147 -12.55 -1.47 4.86
N THR A 148 -12.24 -0.52 3.98
CA THR A 148 -11.13 0.44 4.18
C THR A 148 -11.57 1.76 4.75
N ASP A 149 -12.85 2.11 4.59
CA ASP A 149 -13.34 3.46 4.86
C ASP A 149 -13.91 3.63 6.27
N VAL A 150 -13.93 2.54 7.06
CA VAL A 150 -14.31 2.56 8.47
C VAL A 150 -13.24 3.29 9.29
N VAL A 151 -13.65 4.33 10.01
CA VAL A 151 -12.75 5.08 10.92
C VAL A 151 -13.19 5.04 12.37
N ARG A 152 -14.46 4.71 12.65
CA ARG A 152 -14.98 4.56 14.01
C ARG A 152 -15.97 3.41 14.07
N TRP A 153 -16.09 2.83 15.26
CA TRP A 153 -17.10 1.85 15.62
C TRP A 153 -18.03 2.47 16.65
N ARG A 154 -19.33 2.46 16.37
CA ARG A 154 -20.36 2.82 17.35
C ARG A 154 -21.01 1.55 17.89
N VAL A 155 -20.78 1.27 19.16
CA VAL A 155 -21.38 0.14 19.86
C VAL A 155 -22.82 0.47 20.21
N LEU A 156 -23.70 -0.47 19.91
CA LEU A 156 -25.08 -0.48 20.32
C LEU A 156 -25.28 -1.58 21.36
N ALA A 157 -26.15 -1.35 22.34
CA ALA A 157 -26.45 -2.32 23.37
C ALA A 157 -27.93 -2.23 23.79
N GLY A 158 -28.53 -3.35 24.17
CA GLY A 158 -29.94 -3.38 24.54
C GLY A 158 -30.44 -4.69 25.13
N ALA A 159 -31.72 -4.71 25.49
CA ALA A 159 -32.38 -5.88 26.08
C ALA A 159 -32.82 -6.92 25.03
N ALA A 160 -33.01 -6.49 23.77
CA ALA A 160 -33.41 -7.34 22.66
C ALA A 160 -32.67 -6.93 21.38
N ALA A 161 -32.52 -7.86 20.44
CA ALA A 161 -31.82 -7.64 19.16
C ALA A 161 -32.37 -6.46 18.33
N GLY A 162 -33.68 -6.17 18.42
CA GLY A 162 -34.33 -5.05 17.75
C GLY A 162 -34.41 -3.74 18.55
N GLN A 163 -33.90 -3.74 19.79
CA GLN A 163 -34.00 -2.62 20.73
C GLN A 163 -32.61 -2.22 21.24
N LEU A 164 -31.73 -1.83 20.32
CA LEU A 164 -30.35 -1.48 20.62
C LEU A 164 -30.15 0.04 20.55
N GLU A 165 -29.58 0.61 21.60
CA GLU A 165 -29.25 2.03 21.67
C GLU A 165 -27.73 2.26 21.61
N PRO A 166 -27.26 3.35 20.99
CA PRO A 166 -25.85 3.72 21.04
C PRO A 166 -25.36 3.92 22.48
N VAL A 167 -24.25 3.26 22.83
CA VAL A 167 -23.66 3.37 24.19
C VAL A 167 -22.25 3.95 24.19
N GLN A 168 -21.48 3.76 23.12
CA GLN A 168 -20.15 4.33 22.97
C GLN A 168 -19.72 4.38 21.50
N THR A 169 -18.81 5.29 21.15
CA THR A 169 -18.15 5.33 19.85
C THR A 169 -16.64 5.41 20.06
N VAL A 170 -15.88 4.54 19.39
CA VAL A 170 -14.42 4.48 19.50
C VAL A 170 -13.78 4.57 18.12
N ALA A 171 -12.53 5.05 18.06
CA ALA A 171 -11.75 5.02 16.83
C ALA A 171 -11.41 3.58 16.43
N LYS A 172 -11.44 3.28 15.13
CA LYS A 172 -10.92 2.01 14.61
C LYS A 172 -9.42 1.95 14.87
N ASN A 173 -8.96 0.82 15.39
CA ASN A 173 -7.55 0.53 15.60
C ASN A 173 -7.23 -0.82 14.96
N GLY A 174 -6.24 -0.88 14.06
CA GLY A 174 -5.86 -2.11 13.36
C GLY A 174 -6.95 -2.70 12.45
N PHE A 175 -6.81 -3.97 12.10
CA PHE A 175 -7.84 -4.76 11.40
C PHE A 175 -9.05 -5.01 12.30
N GLU A 176 -8.81 -5.60 13.46
CA GLU A 176 -9.78 -5.84 14.52
C GLU A 176 -9.59 -4.81 15.64
N THR A 177 -10.69 -4.20 16.08
CA THR A 177 -10.69 -3.22 17.16
C THR A 177 -11.32 -3.83 18.41
N PRO A 178 -10.54 -4.06 19.48
CA PRO A 178 -11.09 -4.42 20.78
C PRO A 178 -11.70 -3.18 21.45
N ILE A 179 -12.95 -3.32 21.92
CA ILE A 179 -13.73 -2.23 22.51
C ILE A 179 -14.17 -2.65 23.91
N ARG A 180 -13.63 -2.01 24.93
CA ARG A 180 -14.05 -2.24 26.31
C ARG A 180 -15.49 -1.76 26.49
N LEU A 181 -16.39 -2.64 26.92
CA LEU A 181 -17.81 -2.33 27.12
C LEU A 181 -18.03 -1.61 28.45
N THR A 182 -18.71 -0.46 28.40
CA THR A 182 -19.05 0.37 29.58
C THR A 182 -20.38 -0.01 30.22
N LYS A 183 -21.23 -0.77 29.51
CA LYS A 183 -22.56 -1.19 29.95
C LYS A 183 -22.74 -2.67 29.67
N SER A 184 -23.25 -3.41 30.66
CA SER A 184 -23.72 -4.78 30.47
C SER A 184 -25.11 -4.77 29.82
N ALA A 185 -25.32 -5.63 28.83
CA ALA A 185 -26.56 -5.77 28.07
C ALA A 185 -26.71 -7.20 27.55
N ALA A 186 -27.95 -7.58 27.20
CA ALA A 186 -28.25 -8.90 26.65
C ALA A 186 -27.79 -9.03 25.19
N PHE A 187 -27.88 -7.94 24.42
CA PHE A 187 -27.48 -7.91 23.02
C PHE A 187 -26.57 -6.72 22.73
N TYR A 188 -25.62 -6.94 21.82
CA TYR A 188 -24.72 -5.93 21.30
C TYR A 188 -24.67 -5.97 19.77
N ALA A 189 -24.44 -4.82 19.15
CA ALA A 189 -24.10 -4.71 17.73
C ALA A 189 -23.12 -3.55 17.53
N VAL A 190 -22.55 -3.42 16.34
CA VAL A 190 -21.76 -2.25 15.97
C VAL A 190 -22.20 -1.65 14.65
N LYS A 191 -22.16 -0.32 14.60
CA LYS A 191 -22.20 0.45 13.36
C LYS A 191 -20.79 0.86 12.97
N ALA A 192 -20.39 0.49 11.76
CA ALA A 192 -19.17 0.97 11.12
C ALA A 192 -19.40 2.38 10.60
N LEU A 193 -18.58 3.35 10.99
CA LEU A 193 -18.74 4.76 10.60
C LEU A 193 -17.61 5.23 9.70
N GLY A 194 -17.97 5.97 8.66
CA GLY A 194 -17.06 6.69 7.77
C GLY A 194 -16.55 8.00 8.38
N ARG A 195 -15.65 8.69 7.66
CA ARG A 195 -15.03 9.96 8.11
C ARG A 195 -16.04 11.08 8.34
N ASP A 196 -17.09 11.11 7.55
CA ASP A 196 -18.24 12.02 7.62
C ASP A 196 -19.25 11.66 8.72
N GLY A 197 -19.03 10.55 9.45
CA GLY A 197 -19.96 10.03 10.45
C GLY A 197 -21.11 9.19 9.89
N LYS A 198 -21.15 8.98 8.57
CA LYS A 198 -22.15 8.12 7.92
C LYS A 198 -21.97 6.66 8.34
N VAL A 199 -23.09 5.97 8.53
CA VAL A 199 -23.08 4.52 8.75
C VAL A 199 -22.77 3.82 7.43
N LEU A 200 -21.66 3.10 7.39
CA LEU A 200 -21.22 2.30 6.24
C LEU A 200 -21.81 0.88 6.29
N GLY A 201 -22.00 0.34 7.50
CA GLY A 201 -22.54 -0.99 7.73
C GLY A 201 -22.95 -1.18 9.18
N THR A 202 -23.82 -2.15 9.45
CA THR A 202 -24.24 -2.55 10.79
C THR A 202 -24.10 -4.05 10.92
N SER A 203 -23.52 -4.51 12.04
CA SER A 203 -23.36 -5.93 12.31
C SER A 203 -24.70 -6.58 12.64
N GLU A 204 -24.70 -7.90 12.73
CA GLU A 204 -25.78 -8.59 13.44
C GLU A 204 -25.74 -8.25 14.93
N ALA A 205 -26.89 -8.41 15.58
CA ALA A 205 -26.98 -8.36 17.03
C ALA A 205 -26.52 -9.71 17.60
N VAL A 206 -25.58 -9.67 18.53
CA VAL A 206 -25.00 -10.85 19.17
C VAL A 206 -25.24 -10.80 20.67
N THR A 207 -25.36 -11.98 21.28
CA THR A 207 -25.27 -12.12 22.74
C THR A 207 -23.79 -12.21 23.15
N PRO A 208 -23.43 -11.82 24.38
CA PRO A 208 -22.13 -12.16 24.94
C PRO A 208 -21.83 -13.65 24.81
N GLY A 209 -20.63 -13.98 24.33
CA GLY A 209 -20.08 -15.32 24.44
C GLY A 209 -19.76 -15.67 25.91
N PRO A 210 -19.50 -16.95 26.19
CA PRO A 210 -19.07 -17.40 27.51
C PRO A 210 -17.78 -16.74 27.98
#